data_AF-A0A0S8KWE2-F1
#
_entry.id   AF-A0A0S8KWE2-F1
#
_cell.length_a   1.000
_cell.length_b   1.000
_cell.length_c   1.000
_cell.angle_alpha   90.00
_cell.angle_beta   90.00
_cell.angle_gamma   90.00
#
_symmetry.space_group_name_H-M   'P 1'
#
loop_
_entity.id
_entity.type
_entity.pdbx_description
1 polymer ?
#
loop_
_entity_poly.entity_id
_entity_poly.type
_entity_poly.pdbx_seq_one_letter_code
_entity_poly.pdbx_strand_id
1 'polypeptide(L)'
;MDLTNHTSPLYSPLGIEYQQAYSGPYEGISTNNMVAALKQGEISGFGRPVIDNGNVQTDEIHQLWHVSDRIWYRDYLIKGLSRASMFLMRNGLVPTPYYRQMIDLSQDNTVLFSKIRRSYKQLVKQWKDYEIVVVNSSYNELERLKHLTAFKELHTKCAGRQTRDPKTWRVQSRMIAQKEAFLVLAYQDGLKAGAFFVFNKKTSYYFCSACEDNSHFIIWRGILHSKKIGVRWVDMGERIFDQSHKQYGISQFKGGFGGKVQVCLEFKL
;
A
#
# COMPACT_ATOMS: atom_id res chain seq x y z
N MET A 1 -25.95 0.68 -5.23
CA MET A 1 -24.92 0.75 -4.18
C MET A 1 -23.57 0.61 -4.86
N ASP A 2 -22.79 1.69 -4.89
CA ASP A 2 -21.66 1.86 -5.81
C ASP A 2 -20.41 1.07 -5.35
N LEU A 3 -20.01 0.10 -6.16
CA LEU A 3 -18.97 -0.89 -5.86
C LEU A 3 -17.57 -0.42 -6.31
N THR A 4 -17.45 0.81 -6.83
CA THR A 4 -16.30 1.38 -7.55
C THR A 4 -14.95 1.54 -6.84
N ASN A 5 -14.82 1.10 -5.58
CA ASN A 5 -13.72 1.54 -4.71
C ASN A 5 -13.04 0.41 -3.92
N HIS A 6 -13.19 -0.85 -4.32
CA HIS A 6 -12.67 -1.98 -3.55
C HIS A 6 -11.20 -2.35 -3.82
N THR A 7 -10.56 -1.70 -4.79
CA THR A 7 -9.20 -2.00 -5.24
C THR A 7 -8.17 -1.19 -4.44
N SER A 8 -6.92 -1.65 -4.34
CA SER A 8 -5.82 -0.99 -3.62
C SER A 8 -5.73 0.52 -3.86
N PRO A 9 -5.31 1.35 -2.89
CA PRO A 9 -5.14 2.80 -3.11
C PRO A 9 -3.95 3.20 -4.00
N LEU A 10 -3.26 2.24 -4.62
CA LEU A 10 -2.02 2.48 -5.40
C LEU A 10 -2.30 2.66 -6.91
N TYR A 11 -3.53 3.01 -7.25
CA TYR A 11 -4.08 2.88 -8.60
C TYR A 11 -4.55 4.18 -9.23
N SER A 12 -4.37 5.30 -8.53
CA SER A 12 -4.53 6.61 -9.14
C SER A 12 -3.42 6.86 -10.18
N PRO A 13 -3.59 7.82 -11.10
CA PRO A 13 -2.52 8.28 -11.97
C PRO A 13 -1.21 8.60 -11.23
N LEU A 14 -1.30 9.19 -10.03
CA LEU A 14 -0.13 9.40 -9.18
C LEU A 14 0.47 8.11 -8.63
N GLY A 15 -0.35 7.10 -8.33
CA GLY A 15 0.08 5.75 -8.00
C GLY A 15 0.99 5.15 -9.07
N ILE A 16 0.62 5.33 -10.35
CA ILE A 16 1.41 4.90 -11.51
C ILE A 16 2.74 5.66 -11.56
N GLU A 17 2.66 6.99 -11.46
CA GLU A 17 3.84 7.86 -11.50
C GLU A 17 4.81 7.54 -10.36
N TYR A 18 4.30 7.21 -9.17
CA TYR A 18 5.11 6.77 -8.04
C TYR A 18 5.88 5.49 -8.40
N GLN A 19 5.21 4.50 -9.01
CA GLN A 19 5.86 3.25 -9.38
C GLN A 19 6.97 3.50 -10.40
N GLN A 20 6.71 4.33 -11.42
CA GLN A 20 7.71 4.76 -12.39
C GLN A 20 8.92 5.43 -11.72
N ALA A 21 8.67 6.36 -10.79
CA ALA A 21 9.74 7.03 -10.04
C ALA A 21 10.53 6.08 -9.13
N TYR A 22 9.88 5.08 -8.53
CA TYR A 22 10.51 4.16 -7.57
C TYR A 22 11.29 3.03 -8.24
N SER A 23 10.82 2.53 -9.37
CA SER A 23 11.32 1.28 -9.97
C SER A 23 11.93 1.44 -11.37
N GLY A 24 11.98 2.66 -11.93
CA GLY A 24 12.50 2.96 -13.25
C GLY A 24 11.39 3.18 -14.29
N PRO A 25 11.72 3.70 -15.49
CA PRO A 25 10.74 3.94 -16.54
C PRO A 25 10.04 2.63 -16.91
N TYR A 26 8.73 2.73 -17.11
CA TYR A 26 7.92 1.68 -17.68
C TYR A 26 7.46 2.07 -19.08
N GLU A 27 7.42 1.14 -20.02
CA GLU A 27 6.59 1.30 -21.21
C GLU A 27 5.14 1.07 -20.78
N GLY A 28 4.33 2.12 -20.88
CA GLY A 28 2.92 2.05 -20.56
C GLY A 28 2.16 1.33 -21.66
N ILE A 29 1.64 0.14 -21.37
CA ILE A 29 0.57 -0.50 -22.14
C ILE A 29 -0.80 -0.22 -21.49
N SER A 30 -0.88 0.90 -20.77
CA SER A 30 -2.06 1.27 -20.02
C SER A 30 -3.19 1.65 -20.97
N THR A 31 -4.29 0.91 -20.93
CA THR A 31 -5.55 1.32 -21.55
C THR A 31 -6.33 2.22 -20.59
N ASN A 32 -7.46 2.79 -21.03
CA ASN A 32 -8.30 3.68 -20.22
C ASN A 32 -8.74 3.07 -18.87
N ASN A 33 -8.69 1.74 -18.70
CA ASN A 33 -9.16 1.04 -17.49
C ASN A 33 -8.12 0.13 -16.82
N MET A 34 -6.88 0.07 -17.33
CA MET A 34 -5.86 -0.86 -16.86
C MET A 34 -4.49 -0.19 -16.76
N VAL A 35 -3.86 -0.35 -15.61
CA VAL A 35 -2.45 0.00 -15.43
C VAL A 35 -1.61 -1.26 -15.59
N ALA A 36 -1.08 -1.46 -16.78
CA ALA A 36 -0.04 -2.44 -17.06
C ALA A 36 1.23 -1.69 -17.50
N ALA A 37 2.38 -2.15 -16.99
CA ALA A 37 3.63 -1.42 -17.08
C ALA A 37 4.77 -2.42 -17.36
N LEU A 38 5.49 -2.25 -18.46
CA LEU A 38 6.65 -3.07 -18.82
C LEU A 38 7.94 -2.37 -18.35
N LYS A 39 8.82 -3.05 -17.61
CA LYS A 39 10.19 -2.65 -17.31
C LYS A 39 11.13 -3.61 -18.03
N GLN A 40 11.99 -3.11 -18.92
CA GLN A 40 12.98 -3.92 -19.66
C GLN A 40 12.35 -5.08 -20.46
N GLY A 41 11.16 -4.88 -21.04
CA GLY A 41 10.41 -5.95 -21.72
C GLY A 41 9.70 -6.92 -20.77
N GLU A 42 9.70 -6.67 -19.47
CA GLU A 42 9.05 -7.51 -18.45
C GLU A 42 7.91 -6.73 -17.78
N ILE A 43 6.73 -7.31 -17.56
CA ILE A 43 5.77 -6.67 -16.65
C ILE A 43 6.40 -6.66 -15.24
N SER A 44 6.72 -5.49 -14.71
CA SER A 44 7.38 -5.38 -13.41
C SER A 44 6.69 -4.38 -12.49
N GLY A 45 7.10 -4.41 -11.23
CA GLY A 45 6.66 -3.49 -10.20
C GLY A 45 5.59 -4.10 -9.31
N PHE A 46 5.35 -3.46 -8.18
CA PHE A 46 4.20 -3.74 -7.31
C PHE A 46 2.84 -3.44 -8.00
N GLY A 47 2.84 -3.37 -9.34
CA GLY A 47 1.75 -3.17 -10.29
C GLY A 47 0.81 -4.35 -10.29
N ARG A 48 -0.02 -4.35 -9.26
CA ARG A 48 -1.28 -5.04 -9.29
C ARG A 48 -2.11 -4.33 -10.39
N PRO A 49 -2.60 -4.96 -11.45
CA PRO A 49 -3.45 -4.26 -12.42
C PRO A 49 -4.69 -3.67 -11.71
N VAL A 50 -5.02 -2.43 -12.07
CA VAL A 50 -6.35 -1.88 -11.81
C VAL A 50 -7.30 -2.73 -12.64
N ILE A 51 -8.14 -3.50 -11.96
CA ILE A 51 -9.35 -4.00 -12.58
C ILE A 51 -10.49 -3.24 -11.94
N ASP A 52 -11.04 -2.31 -12.70
CA ASP A 52 -12.29 -1.68 -12.34
C ASP A 52 -13.35 -2.77 -12.12
N ASN A 53 -13.82 -2.90 -10.88
CA ASN A 53 -15.14 -3.44 -10.49
C ASN A 53 -15.70 -4.66 -11.20
N GLY A 54 -14.95 -5.75 -11.39
CA GLY A 54 -15.51 -6.91 -12.10
C GLY A 54 -15.98 -6.58 -13.53
N ASN A 55 -15.55 -5.43 -14.04
CA ASN A 55 -15.79 -4.80 -15.32
C ASN A 55 -14.47 -4.25 -15.90
N VAL A 56 -13.32 -4.88 -15.60
CA VAL A 56 -12.41 -5.09 -16.73
C VAL A 56 -13.25 -5.90 -17.69
N GLN A 57 -13.69 -5.21 -18.75
CA GLN A 57 -14.23 -5.87 -19.91
C GLN A 57 -13.22 -6.96 -20.20
N THR A 58 -13.69 -8.20 -20.14
CA THR A 58 -12.83 -9.38 -20.32
C THR A 58 -11.93 -9.16 -21.54
N ASP A 59 -12.46 -8.42 -22.52
CA ASP A 59 -11.85 -7.79 -23.69
C ASP A 59 -10.44 -7.20 -23.50
N GLU A 60 -10.12 -6.47 -22.44
CA GLU A 60 -8.75 -5.91 -22.26
C GLU A 60 -7.73 -7.00 -21.88
N ILE A 61 -8.12 -7.94 -21.02
CA ILE A 61 -7.27 -9.09 -20.70
C ILE A 61 -7.20 -10.07 -21.87
N HIS A 62 -8.30 -10.21 -22.62
CA HIS A 62 -8.29 -10.92 -23.90
C HIS A 62 -7.27 -10.31 -24.86
N GLN A 63 -7.26 -8.99 -25.03
CA GLN A 63 -6.30 -8.29 -25.88
C GLN A 63 -4.86 -8.54 -25.41
N LEU A 64 -4.58 -8.31 -24.11
CA LEU A 64 -3.24 -8.57 -23.55
C LEU A 64 -2.79 -10.01 -23.72
N TRP A 65 -3.70 -10.97 -23.53
CA TRP A 65 -3.41 -12.40 -23.69
C TRP A 65 -2.88 -12.75 -25.08
N HIS A 66 -3.37 -12.06 -26.12
CA HIS A 66 -2.97 -12.33 -27.49
C HIS A 66 -1.70 -11.58 -27.93
N VAL A 67 -1.33 -10.49 -27.25
CA VAL A 67 -0.20 -9.65 -27.65
C VAL A 67 0.97 -9.66 -26.67
N SER A 68 0.80 -10.27 -25.49
CA SER A 68 1.80 -10.31 -24.45
C SER A 68 2.21 -11.73 -24.13
N ASP A 69 3.51 -11.97 -24.16
CA ASP A 69 4.18 -13.19 -23.73
C ASP A 69 4.34 -13.27 -22.20
N ARG A 70 3.96 -12.21 -21.47
CA ARG A 70 4.13 -12.09 -20.02
C ARG A 70 2.95 -11.40 -19.37
N ILE A 71 2.27 -12.07 -18.44
CA ILE A 71 1.07 -11.51 -17.78
C ILE A 71 1.22 -11.66 -16.28
N TRP A 72 1.14 -10.55 -15.55
CA TRP A 72 1.05 -10.58 -14.09
C TRP A 72 -0.28 -10.00 -13.61
N TYR A 73 -1.14 -10.85 -13.07
CA TYR A 73 -2.47 -10.45 -12.60
C TYR A 73 -2.70 -10.86 -11.14
N ARG A 74 -3.43 -10.03 -10.37
CA ARG A 74 -3.78 -10.32 -8.97
C ARG A 74 -5.27 -10.19 -8.73
N ASP A 75 -5.88 -11.24 -8.23
CA ASP A 75 -7.27 -11.27 -7.82
C ASP A 75 -7.40 -11.25 -6.29
N TYR A 76 -8.12 -10.27 -5.77
CA TYR A 76 -8.36 -10.10 -4.33
C TYR A 76 -9.55 -10.91 -3.81
N LEU A 77 -10.24 -11.64 -4.69
CA LEU A 77 -11.36 -12.52 -4.37
C LEU A 77 -12.50 -11.80 -3.64
N ILE A 78 -12.69 -10.51 -3.95
CA ILE A 78 -13.63 -9.62 -3.23
C ILE A 78 -15.05 -10.19 -3.22
N LYS A 79 -15.43 -10.91 -4.29
CA LYS A 79 -16.71 -11.61 -4.44
C LYS A 79 -16.53 -13.02 -5.01
N GLY A 80 -15.39 -13.66 -4.71
CA GLY A 80 -14.93 -14.86 -5.42
C GLY A 80 -14.08 -14.52 -6.65
N LEU A 81 -13.85 -15.51 -7.51
CA LEU A 81 -13.03 -15.36 -8.72
C LEU A 81 -13.61 -14.28 -9.65
N SER A 82 -12.76 -13.37 -10.07
CA SER A 82 -13.05 -12.40 -11.12
C SER A 82 -13.19 -13.07 -12.48
N ARG A 83 -13.86 -12.38 -13.42
CA ARG A 83 -13.93 -12.80 -14.83
C ARG A 83 -12.54 -12.91 -15.46
N ALA A 84 -11.64 -11.99 -15.11
CA ALA A 84 -10.23 -12.00 -15.46
C ALA A 84 -9.55 -13.31 -15.04
N SER A 85 -9.64 -13.68 -13.76
CA SER A 85 -9.11 -14.95 -13.26
C SER A 85 -9.70 -16.15 -14.00
N MET A 86 -11.03 -16.18 -14.18
CA MET A 86 -11.67 -17.28 -14.90
C MET A 86 -11.15 -17.40 -16.33
N PHE A 87 -10.97 -16.29 -17.03
CA PHE A 87 -10.38 -16.28 -18.36
C PHE A 87 -8.94 -16.82 -18.37
N LEU A 88 -8.06 -16.32 -17.49
CA LEU A 88 -6.67 -16.78 -17.42
C LEU A 88 -6.58 -18.27 -17.10
N MET A 89 -7.39 -18.75 -16.15
CA MET A 89 -7.46 -20.19 -15.79
C MET A 89 -7.95 -21.05 -16.96
N ARG A 90 -8.94 -20.58 -17.73
CA ARG A 90 -9.45 -21.29 -18.92
C ARG A 90 -8.41 -21.38 -20.04
N ASN A 91 -7.45 -20.46 -20.08
CA ASN A 91 -6.33 -20.49 -21.02
C ASN A 91 -5.07 -21.17 -20.43
N GLY A 92 -5.22 -21.92 -19.34
CA GLY A 92 -4.17 -22.79 -18.82
C GLY A 92 -3.27 -22.16 -17.75
N LEU A 93 -3.47 -20.90 -17.35
CA LEU A 93 -2.70 -20.33 -16.24
C LEU A 93 -3.16 -20.91 -14.91
N VAL A 94 -2.19 -21.38 -14.13
CA VAL A 94 -2.41 -21.82 -12.76
C VAL A 94 -2.04 -20.68 -11.81
N PRO A 95 -2.99 -20.15 -11.01
CA PRO A 95 -2.66 -19.11 -10.05
C PRO A 95 -1.89 -19.67 -8.85
N THR A 96 -1.02 -18.84 -8.28
CA THR A 96 -0.42 -19.04 -6.97
C THR A 96 -1.16 -18.24 -5.90
N PRO A 97 -1.51 -18.83 -4.75
CA PRO A 97 -2.10 -18.07 -3.66
C PRO A 97 -1.04 -17.18 -3.00
N TYR A 98 -1.43 -15.96 -2.64
CA TYR A 98 -0.67 -15.10 -1.74
C TYR A 98 -1.58 -14.51 -0.67
N TYR A 99 -1.00 -14.04 0.43
CA TYR A 99 -1.77 -13.65 1.61
C TYR A 99 -1.52 -12.20 1.98
N ARG A 100 -2.53 -11.56 2.57
CA ARG A 100 -2.48 -10.15 2.98
C ARG A 100 -3.04 -9.98 4.37
N GLN A 101 -2.51 -9.02 5.13
CA GLN A 101 -3.03 -8.68 6.44
C GLN A 101 -3.97 -7.47 6.34
N MET A 102 -5.25 -7.68 6.65
CA MET A 102 -6.31 -6.68 6.51
C MET A 102 -6.97 -6.38 7.85
N ILE A 103 -7.04 -5.10 8.22
CA ILE A 103 -7.67 -4.61 9.45
C ILE A 103 -9.02 -3.99 9.09
N ASP A 104 -10.10 -4.46 9.75
CA ASP A 104 -11.45 -3.94 9.59
C ASP A 104 -11.67 -2.74 10.52
N LEU A 105 -11.74 -1.53 9.96
CA LEU A 105 -11.91 -0.29 10.71
C LEU A 105 -13.37 0.02 11.07
N SER A 106 -14.34 -0.84 10.72
CA SER A 106 -15.71 -0.68 11.19
C SER A 106 -15.84 -0.86 12.71
N GLN A 107 -14.89 -1.56 13.34
CA GLN A 107 -14.88 -1.84 14.77
C GLN A 107 -14.44 -0.63 15.60
N ASP A 108 -14.91 -0.54 16.84
CA ASP A 108 -14.48 0.51 17.77
C ASP A 108 -12.99 0.47 18.09
N ASN A 109 -12.42 1.63 18.43
CA ASN A 109 -10.99 1.76 18.72
C ASN A 109 -10.53 0.84 19.86
N THR A 110 -11.39 0.57 20.84
CA THR A 110 -11.12 -0.35 21.96
C THR A 110 -11.01 -1.81 21.47
N VAL A 111 -11.88 -2.21 20.54
CA VAL A 111 -11.86 -3.53 19.89
C VAL A 111 -10.66 -3.66 18.96
N LEU A 112 -10.35 -2.62 18.18
CA LEU A 112 -9.15 -2.60 17.35
C LEU A 112 -7.89 -2.74 18.21
N PHE A 113 -7.80 -1.99 19.30
CA PHE A 113 -6.66 -2.04 20.22
C PHE A 113 -6.53 -3.40 20.92
N SER A 114 -7.65 -4.05 21.28
CA SER A 114 -7.61 -5.34 21.96
C SER A 114 -6.99 -6.44 21.09
N LYS A 115 -7.12 -6.31 19.76
CA LYS A 115 -6.58 -7.22 18.73
C LYS A 115 -5.10 -7.01 18.39
N ILE A 116 -4.49 -5.93 18.87
CA ILE A 116 -3.03 -5.74 18.74
C ILE A 116 -2.31 -6.82 19.56
N ARG A 117 -1.20 -7.34 19.04
CA ARG A 117 -0.33 -8.31 19.72
C ARG A 117 0.05 -7.78 21.11
N ARG A 118 0.01 -8.66 22.12
CA ARG A 118 0.28 -8.28 23.53
C ARG A 118 1.57 -7.47 23.70
N SER A 119 2.67 -7.89 23.07
CA SER A 119 3.96 -7.18 23.13
C SER A 119 3.93 -5.80 22.46
N TYR A 120 3.01 -5.55 21.52
CA TYR A 120 2.90 -4.26 20.83
C TYR A 120 2.05 -3.26 21.59
N LYS A 121 1.16 -3.71 22.48
CA LYS A 121 0.24 -2.83 23.21
C LYS A 121 0.94 -1.73 24.01
N GLN A 122 2.13 -2.00 24.55
CA GLN A 122 2.92 -0.96 25.23
C GLN A 122 3.63 -0.06 24.22
N LEU A 123 4.22 -0.64 23.18
CA LEU A 123 4.93 0.11 22.13
C LEU A 123 4.02 1.11 21.41
N VAL A 124 2.75 0.77 21.15
CA VAL A 124 1.81 1.69 20.51
C VAL A 124 1.31 2.81 21.44
N LYS A 125 1.54 2.70 22.77
CA LYS A 125 1.16 3.72 23.77
C LYS A 125 2.25 4.76 24.03
N GLN A 126 3.47 4.53 23.54
CA GLN A 126 4.62 5.43 23.72
C GLN A 126 4.47 6.77 22.97
N TRP A 127 3.40 6.97 22.20
CA TRP A 127 3.14 8.23 21.49
C TRP A 127 3.02 9.46 22.42
N LYS A 128 2.81 9.27 23.73
CA LYS A 128 2.61 10.37 24.69
C LYS A 128 3.84 11.26 24.86
N ASP A 129 5.02 10.73 24.55
CA ASP A 129 6.29 11.45 24.69
C ASP A 129 6.66 12.21 23.39
N TYR A 130 5.77 12.19 22.39
CA TYR A 130 6.01 12.75 21.07
C TYR A 130 4.92 13.75 20.68
N GLU A 131 5.31 14.80 19.99
CA GLU A 131 4.38 15.62 19.21
C GLU A 131 4.00 14.85 17.93
N ILE A 132 2.70 14.54 17.77
CA ILE A 132 2.20 13.80 16.61
C ILE A 132 1.60 14.77 15.58
N VAL A 133 2.18 14.80 14.39
CA VAL A 133 1.72 15.60 13.25
C VAL A 133 1.14 14.69 12.17
N VAL A 134 -0.02 15.05 11.61
CA VAL A 134 -0.59 14.35 10.45
C VAL A 134 -0.67 15.30 9.26
N VAL A 135 0.31 15.18 8.38
CA VAL A 135 0.39 15.95 7.14
C VAL A 135 -0.60 15.37 6.14
N ASN A 136 -1.54 16.21 5.71
CA ASN A 136 -2.63 15.86 4.80
C ASN A 136 -2.86 16.99 3.78
N SER A 137 -3.92 16.91 2.97
CA SER A 137 -4.21 17.88 1.91
C SER A 137 -4.45 19.32 2.38
N SER A 138 -4.69 19.56 3.68
CA SER A 138 -4.90 20.91 4.23
C SER A 138 -3.62 21.74 4.33
N TYR A 139 -2.46 21.09 4.37
CA TYR A 139 -1.17 21.78 4.40
C TYR A 139 -0.86 22.38 3.04
N ASN A 140 -0.22 23.54 2.99
CA ASN A 140 0.23 24.11 1.72
C ASN A 140 1.45 23.34 1.16
N GLU A 141 1.84 23.63 -0.07
CA GLU A 141 2.94 22.90 -0.73
C GLU A 141 4.27 23.00 0.02
N LEU A 142 4.64 24.21 0.46
CA LEU A 142 5.90 24.44 1.17
C LEU A 142 5.96 23.65 2.47
N GLU A 143 4.87 23.64 3.24
CA GLU A 143 4.79 22.87 4.49
C GLU A 143 4.86 21.36 4.24
N ARG A 144 4.12 20.84 3.23
CA ARG A 144 4.18 19.42 2.86
C ARG A 144 5.59 19.00 2.45
N LEU A 145 6.26 19.80 1.63
CA LEU A 145 7.63 19.53 1.17
C LEU A 145 8.63 19.56 2.32
N LYS A 146 8.48 20.49 3.28
CA LYS A 146 9.30 20.52 4.50
C LYS A 146 9.19 19.22 5.29
N HIS A 147 7.97 18.76 5.55
CA HIS A 147 7.74 17.51 6.28
C HIS A 147 8.24 16.27 5.53
N LEU A 148 8.01 16.20 4.21
CA LEU A 148 8.50 15.09 3.38
C LEU A 148 10.03 15.08 3.27
N THR A 149 10.68 16.25 3.25
CA THR A 149 12.14 16.35 3.26
C THR A 149 12.71 15.81 4.56
N ALA A 150 12.15 16.22 5.72
CA ALA A 150 12.54 15.66 7.02
C ALA A 150 12.31 14.13 7.07
N PHE A 151 11.19 13.64 6.53
CA PHE A 151 10.91 12.21 6.48
C PHE A 151 11.87 11.45 5.55
N LYS A 152 12.28 12.04 4.41
CA LYS A 152 13.30 11.50 3.52
C LYS A 152 14.66 11.40 4.20
N GLU A 153 15.05 12.43 4.96
CA GLU A 153 16.30 12.45 5.73
C GLU A 153 16.30 11.35 6.79
N LEU A 154 15.21 11.23 7.57
CA LEU A 154 15.05 10.13 8.52
C LEU A 154 15.14 8.76 7.83
N HIS A 155 14.47 8.58 6.70
CA HIS A 155 14.50 7.33 5.94
C HIS A 155 15.91 6.99 5.44
N THR A 156 16.67 8.01 5.01
CA THR A 156 18.07 7.84 4.56
C THR A 156 18.97 7.47 5.74
N LYS A 157 18.79 8.16 6.88
CA LYS A 157 19.51 7.89 8.13
C LYS A 157 19.29 6.45 8.61
N CYS A 158 18.03 6.02 8.74
CA CYS A 158 17.68 4.67 9.20
C CYS A 158 18.18 3.56 8.25
N ALA A 159 18.20 3.82 6.94
CA ALA A 159 18.66 2.85 5.95
C ALA A 159 20.19 2.85 5.75
N GLY A 160 20.90 3.86 6.26
CA GLY A 160 22.34 4.08 6.00
C GLY A 160 22.67 4.46 4.56
N ARG A 161 21.67 4.62 3.70
CA ARG A 161 21.82 4.96 2.27
C ARG A 161 20.53 5.54 1.72
N GLN A 162 20.63 6.21 0.57
CA GLN A 162 19.45 6.57 -0.20
C GLN A 162 18.80 5.32 -0.80
N THR A 163 17.53 5.07 -0.45
CA THR A 163 16.77 3.90 -0.91
C THR A 163 15.72 4.22 -1.96
N ARG A 164 15.54 5.51 -2.31
CA ARG A 164 14.53 6.00 -3.25
C ARG A 164 15.02 7.20 -4.04
N ASP A 165 14.61 7.27 -5.30
CA ASP A 165 14.85 8.43 -6.16
C ASP A 165 14.18 9.70 -5.59
N PRO A 166 14.79 10.90 -5.68
CA PRO A 166 14.17 12.15 -5.25
C PRO A 166 12.78 12.41 -5.84
N LYS A 167 12.51 11.97 -7.07
CA LYS A 167 11.21 12.07 -7.75
C LYS A 167 10.10 11.38 -6.97
N THR A 168 10.42 10.27 -6.31
CA THR A 168 9.45 9.49 -5.51
C THR A 168 8.81 10.36 -4.42
N TRP A 169 9.60 11.20 -3.74
CA TRP A 169 9.13 12.09 -2.68
C TRP A 169 8.24 13.22 -3.22
N ARG A 170 8.52 13.71 -4.44
CA ARG A 170 7.66 14.70 -5.11
C ARG A 170 6.31 14.12 -5.48
N VAL A 171 6.27 12.86 -5.95
CA VAL A 171 4.99 12.16 -6.21
C VAL A 171 4.21 12.00 -4.90
N GLN A 172 4.85 11.60 -3.81
CA GLN A 172 4.20 11.49 -2.50
C GLN A 172 3.60 12.82 -2.01
N SER A 173 4.28 13.95 -2.24
CA SER A 173 3.71 15.29 -1.95
C SER A 173 2.42 15.55 -2.71
N ARG A 174 2.39 15.20 -4.00
CA ARG A 174 1.19 15.34 -4.84
C ARG A 174 0.07 14.39 -4.41
N MET A 175 0.39 13.15 -4.01
CA MET A 175 -0.62 12.23 -3.47
C MET A 175 -1.30 12.80 -2.22
N ILE A 176 -0.52 13.43 -1.34
CA ILE A 176 -1.09 14.13 -0.18
C ILE A 176 -1.99 15.28 -0.63
N ALA A 177 -1.52 16.11 -1.57
CA ALA A 177 -2.28 17.24 -2.09
C ALA A 177 -3.63 16.81 -2.71
N GLN A 178 -3.65 15.67 -3.39
CA GLN A 178 -4.82 15.12 -4.07
C GLN A 178 -5.73 14.26 -3.17
N LYS A 179 -5.50 14.24 -1.84
CA LYS A 179 -6.27 13.41 -0.90
C LYS A 179 -6.20 11.92 -1.21
N GLU A 180 -5.04 11.46 -1.66
CA GLU A 180 -4.74 10.05 -1.93
C GLU A 180 -3.71 9.48 -0.94
N ALA A 181 -3.12 10.33 -0.11
CA ALA A 181 -2.16 9.93 0.91
C ALA A 181 -2.16 10.87 2.11
N PHE A 182 -1.59 10.39 3.21
CA PHE A 182 -1.23 11.20 4.36
C PHE A 182 0.07 10.67 4.97
N LEU A 183 0.75 11.54 5.72
CA LEU A 183 1.99 11.23 6.40
C LEU A 183 1.83 11.52 7.90
N VAL A 184 2.07 10.52 8.73
CA VAL A 184 2.07 10.65 10.19
C VAL A 184 3.52 10.78 10.65
N LEU A 185 3.82 11.81 11.44
CA LEU A 185 5.15 12.12 11.95
C LEU A 185 5.13 12.25 13.47
N ALA A 186 6.24 11.90 14.09
CA ALA A 186 6.46 12.03 15.52
C ALA A 186 7.76 12.78 15.80
N TYR A 187 7.64 13.86 16.56
CA TYR A 187 8.74 14.72 16.96
C TYR A 187 9.02 14.61 18.45
N GLN A 188 10.30 14.51 18.79
CA GLN A 188 10.86 14.62 20.13
C GLN A 188 12.31 15.07 19.94
N ASP A 189 12.58 16.36 20.18
CA ASP A 189 13.87 17.01 19.89
C ASP A 189 14.36 16.74 18.45
N GLY A 190 13.43 16.81 17.49
CA GLY A 190 13.64 16.45 16.08
C GLY A 190 12.72 15.32 15.63
N LEU A 191 12.78 14.96 14.34
CA LEU A 191 11.92 13.91 13.78
C LEU A 191 12.44 12.51 14.16
N LYS A 192 11.60 11.72 14.86
CA LYS A 192 11.96 10.39 15.38
C LYS A 192 11.31 9.23 14.66
N ALA A 193 10.10 9.42 14.15
CA ALA A 193 9.40 8.40 13.39
C ALA A 193 8.45 9.03 12.35
N GLY A 194 8.25 8.32 11.25
CA GLY A 194 7.26 8.67 10.23
C GLY A 194 6.66 7.44 9.57
N ALA A 195 5.38 7.50 9.23
CA ALA A 195 4.70 6.48 8.44
C ALA A 195 3.80 7.13 7.37
N PHE A 196 4.01 6.69 6.13
CA PHE A 196 3.26 7.12 4.96
C PHE A 196 2.16 6.11 4.65
N PHE A 197 0.96 6.61 4.44
CA PHE A 197 -0.20 5.81 4.06
C PHE A 197 -0.77 6.39 2.78
N VAL A 198 -1.05 5.53 1.82
CA VAL A 198 -1.88 5.86 0.66
C VAL A 198 -3.30 5.36 0.93
N PHE A 199 -4.31 6.00 0.38
CA PHE A 199 -5.69 5.60 0.57
C PHE A 199 -6.59 5.98 -0.61
N ASN A 200 -7.72 5.29 -0.69
CA ASN A 200 -8.88 5.66 -1.48
C ASN A 200 -10.11 5.64 -0.58
N LYS A 201 -11.31 5.72 -1.18
CA LYS A 201 -12.56 5.81 -0.41
C LYS A 201 -12.83 4.63 0.54
N LYS A 202 -12.29 3.43 0.29
CA LYS A 202 -12.60 2.24 1.11
C LYS A 202 -11.38 1.62 1.79
N THR A 203 -10.19 1.77 1.22
CA THR A 203 -8.98 1.09 1.68
C THR A 203 -7.81 2.06 1.81
N SER A 204 -7.09 1.95 2.92
CA SER A 204 -5.79 2.59 3.15
C SER A 204 -4.72 1.50 3.18
N TYR A 205 -3.55 1.77 2.63
CA TYR A 205 -2.43 0.84 2.60
C TYR A 205 -1.25 1.45 3.33
N TYR A 206 -0.74 0.69 4.31
CA TYR A 206 0.50 1.01 5.02
C TYR A 206 1.67 0.89 4.04
N PHE A 207 2.13 2.05 3.58
CA PHE A 207 3.03 2.13 2.44
C PHE A 207 4.49 1.95 2.84
N CYS A 208 4.96 2.78 3.78
CA CYS A 208 6.30 2.66 4.37
C CYS A 208 6.41 3.44 5.68
N SER A 209 7.40 3.11 6.49
CA SER A 209 7.81 3.90 7.65
C SER A 209 9.32 4.03 7.73
N ALA A 210 9.77 5.01 8.51
CA ALA A 210 11.13 5.10 9.03
C ALA A 210 11.05 5.51 10.51
N CYS A 211 11.94 4.98 11.35
CA CYS A 211 11.99 5.31 12.77
C CYS A 211 13.40 5.04 13.31
N GLU A 212 13.80 5.80 14.33
CA GLU A 212 15.04 5.53 15.07
C GLU A 212 14.87 4.30 15.97
N ASP A 213 13.82 4.28 16.81
CA ASP A 213 13.64 3.23 17.82
C ASP A 213 12.35 2.41 17.64
N ASN A 214 11.20 3.10 17.58
CA ASN A 214 9.90 2.44 17.62
C ASN A 214 8.91 3.00 16.59
N SER A 215 8.58 2.20 15.57
CA SER A 215 7.56 2.55 14.57
C SER A 215 6.12 2.15 14.95
N HIS A 216 5.93 1.38 16.03
CA HIS A 216 4.61 0.81 16.32
C HIS A 216 3.56 1.88 16.58
N PHE A 217 3.88 2.89 17.38
CA PHE A 217 2.92 3.94 17.70
C PHE A 217 2.57 4.78 16.46
N ILE A 218 3.53 5.10 15.58
CA ILE A 218 3.25 5.91 14.40
C ILE A 218 2.37 5.18 13.39
N ILE A 219 2.59 3.87 13.24
CA ILE A 219 1.74 3.00 12.41
C ILE A 219 0.33 2.90 13.00
N TRP A 220 0.22 2.72 14.32
CA TRP A 220 -1.07 2.71 15.01
C TRP A 220 -1.83 4.03 14.85
N ARG A 221 -1.14 5.17 14.98
CA ARG A 221 -1.72 6.49 14.70
C ARG A 221 -2.19 6.61 13.25
N GLY A 222 -1.45 6.04 12.30
CA GLY A 222 -1.87 5.93 10.91
C GLY A 222 -3.15 5.12 10.73
N ILE A 223 -3.25 3.95 11.35
CA ILE A 223 -4.47 3.11 11.35
C ILE A 223 -5.68 3.90 11.88
N LEU A 224 -5.51 4.60 13.00
CA LEU A 224 -6.57 5.42 13.59
C LEU A 224 -6.94 6.61 12.70
N HIS A 225 -5.97 7.22 12.03
CA HIS A 225 -6.22 8.30 11.09
C HIS A 225 -6.99 7.79 9.86
N SER A 226 -6.64 6.62 9.30
CA SER A 226 -7.39 5.97 8.22
C SER A 226 -8.87 5.80 8.61
N LYS A 227 -9.15 5.37 9.85
CA LYS A 227 -10.53 5.29 10.35
C LYS A 227 -11.19 6.67 10.42
N LYS A 228 -10.49 7.69 10.93
CA LYS A 228 -11.01 9.07 11.03
C LYS A 228 -11.42 9.65 9.67
N ILE A 229 -10.68 9.32 8.60
CA ILE A 229 -10.99 9.79 7.24
C ILE A 229 -12.01 8.91 6.50
N GLY A 230 -12.66 7.96 7.20
CA GLY A 230 -13.79 7.18 6.68
C GLY A 230 -13.42 5.92 5.89
N VAL A 231 -12.15 5.50 5.91
CA VAL A 231 -11.71 4.26 5.27
C VAL A 231 -12.22 3.06 6.05
N ARG A 232 -12.68 2.02 5.33
CA ARG A 232 -13.19 0.78 5.94
C ARG A 232 -12.08 -0.23 6.27
N TRP A 233 -11.04 -0.30 5.44
CA TRP A 233 -9.99 -1.31 5.58
C TRP A 233 -8.61 -0.67 5.64
N VAL A 234 -7.77 -1.13 6.56
CA VAL A 234 -6.32 -0.90 6.48
C VAL A 234 -5.63 -2.17 6.04
N ASP A 235 -4.86 -2.03 4.99
CA ASP A 235 -4.09 -3.07 4.36
C ASP A 235 -2.63 -2.93 4.80
N MET A 236 -2.17 -3.88 5.60
CA MET A 236 -0.81 -3.88 6.15
C MET A 236 0.20 -4.48 5.16
N GLY A 237 -0.27 -5.01 4.03
CA GLY A 237 0.54 -5.64 3.01
C GLY A 237 0.60 -7.17 3.11
N GLU A 238 1.57 -7.72 2.40
CA GLU A 238 1.72 -9.16 2.21
C GLU A 238 2.09 -9.90 3.51
N ARG A 239 1.56 -11.12 3.61
CA ARG A 239 1.81 -12.09 4.68
C ARG A 239 2.52 -13.30 4.09
N ILE A 240 3.76 -13.48 4.51
CA ILE A 240 4.58 -14.65 4.19
C ILE A 240 4.62 -15.53 5.44
N PHE A 241 4.38 -16.82 5.24
CA PHE A 241 4.35 -17.84 6.31
C PHE A 241 5.59 -18.73 6.30
N ASP A 242 6.32 -18.76 5.19
CA ASP A 242 7.61 -19.42 5.11
C ASP A 242 8.64 -18.67 5.96
N GLN A 243 9.12 -19.34 7.00
CA GLN A 243 10.08 -18.78 7.96
C GLN A 243 11.48 -18.62 7.39
N SER A 244 11.82 -19.40 6.34
CA SER A 244 13.12 -19.30 5.67
C SER A 244 13.23 -18.05 4.81
N HIS A 245 12.09 -17.44 4.47
CA HIS A 245 12.05 -16.27 3.62
C HIS A 245 12.51 -15.02 4.36
N LYS A 246 13.42 -14.25 3.76
CA LYS A 246 13.98 -13.01 4.32
C LYS A 246 12.94 -11.97 4.77
N GLN A 247 11.73 -12.04 4.23
CA GLN A 247 10.62 -11.11 4.54
C GLN A 247 9.66 -11.66 5.62
N TYR A 248 9.89 -12.86 6.18
CA TYR A 248 9.06 -13.43 7.24
C TYR A 248 8.98 -12.51 8.47
N GLY A 249 10.11 -11.92 8.89
CA GLY A 249 10.12 -10.95 9.98
C GLY A 249 9.23 -9.74 9.72
N ILE A 250 9.25 -9.20 8.50
CA ILE A 250 8.39 -8.08 8.07
C ILE A 250 6.91 -8.49 8.09
N SER A 251 6.61 -9.71 7.62
CA SER A 251 5.28 -10.29 7.72
C SER A 251 4.82 -10.33 9.18
N GLN A 252 5.60 -10.93 10.07
CA GLN A 252 5.31 -11.03 11.51
C GLN A 252 5.08 -9.68 12.18
N PHE A 253 5.90 -8.69 11.83
CA PHE A 253 5.73 -7.32 12.29
C PHE A 253 4.36 -6.75 11.90
N LYS A 254 4.02 -6.81 10.61
CA LYS A 254 2.74 -6.30 10.09
C LYS A 254 1.53 -7.01 10.71
N GLY A 255 1.63 -8.32 10.91
CA GLY A 255 0.58 -9.12 11.55
C GLY A 255 0.32 -8.76 13.02
N GLY A 256 1.29 -8.14 13.70
CA GLY A 256 1.16 -7.77 15.11
C GLY A 256 0.17 -6.62 15.38
N PHE A 257 -0.26 -5.88 14.35
CA PHE A 257 -1.29 -4.84 14.48
C PHE A 257 -2.73 -5.39 14.46
N GLY A 258 -2.90 -6.72 14.37
CA GLY A 258 -4.20 -7.37 14.33
C GLY A 258 -4.78 -7.44 12.92
N GLY A 259 -6.10 -7.67 12.83
CA GLY A 259 -6.80 -7.91 11.56
C GLY A 259 -6.90 -9.39 11.20
N LYS A 260 -7.31 -9.66 9.96
CA LYS A 260 -7.46 -11.02 9.39
C LYS A 260 -6.52 -11.19 8.20
N VAL A 261 -6.08 -12.43 8.00
CA VAL A 261 -5.36 -12.82 6.79
C VAL A 261 -6.39 -13.05 5.69
N GLN A 262 -6.22 -12.36 4.56
CA GLN A 262 -7.01 -12.55 3.35
C GLN A 262 -6.16 -13.26 2.30
N VAL A 263 -6.73 -14.29 1.67
CA VAL A 263 -6.13 -14.96 0.51
C VAL A 263 -6.45 -14.17 -0.75
N CYS A 264 -5.48 -14.11 -1.64
CA CYS A 264 -5.56 -13.52 -2.97
C CYS A 264 -4.88 -14.48 -3.95
N LEU A 265 -5.18 -14.35 -5.24
CA LEU A 265 -4.56 -15.14 -6.29
C LEU A 265 -3.62 -14.28 -7.11
N GLU A 266 -2.49 -14.85 -7.48
CA GLU A 266 -1.51 -14.25 -8.37
C GLU A 266 -1.34 -15.14 -9.60
N PHE A 267 -1.46 -14.55 -10.77
CA PHE A 267 -1.34 -15.19 -12.07
C PHE A 267 -0.07 -14.68 -12.74
N LYS A 268 0.75 -15.60 -13.24
CA LYS A 268 1.98 -15.29 -13.99
C LYS A 268 2.00 -16.12 -15.27
N LEU A 269 2.03 -15.45 -16.42
CA LEU A 269 2.48 -15.98 -17.71
C LEU A 269 3.91 -15.48 -17.93
#